data_AF-A0A2T2YKY3-F1
#
_entry.id   AF-A0A2T2YKY3-F1
#
_cell.length_a   1.000
_cell.length_b   1.000
_cell.length_c   1.000
_cell.angle_alpha   90.00
_cell.angle_beta   90.00
_cell.angle_gamma   90.00
#
_symmetry.space_group_name_H-M   'P 1'
#
loop_
_entity.id
_entity.type
_entity.pdbx_description
1 polymer ?
#
loop_
_entity_poly.entity_id
_entity_poly.type
_entity_poly.pdbx_seq_one_letter_code
_entity_poly.pdbx_strand_id
1 'polypeptide(L)'
;MDFFFAKLFEEYKKKKEPAELNITLYISFFYFLLLFSIYLPVSEVVNKLCFNNSLAYDKSVLTITIFCILGLLIYIVYKKYIRNKHIYDLVKKYKGKRINKFILYSLIVLLPLIIFLIGPTVTVLLKGGKFLGCEFNGLL
;
A
#
# COMPACT_ATOMS: atom_id res chain seq x y z
N MET A 1 11.44 5.00 -4.08
CA MET A 1 10.35 5.55 -3.24
C MET A 1 10.82 6.65 -2.29
N ASP A 2 12.00 6.54 -1.69
CA ASP A 2 12.51 7.53 -0.71
C ASP A 2 12.55 8.98 -1.21
N PHE A 3 12.92 9.20 -2.48
CA PHE A 3 12.87 10.53 -3.09
C PHE A 3 11.45 11.11 -3.10
N PHE A 4 10.47 10.29 -3.48
CA PHE A 4 9.07 10.68 -3.55
C PHE A 4 8.51 11.00 -2.16
N PHE A 5 8.78 10.15 -1.16
CA PHE A 5 8.36 10.39 0.22
C PHE A 5 8.97 11.68 0.79
N ALA A 6 10.24 11.96 0.51
CA ALA A 6 10.88 13.20 0.92
C ALA A 6 10.18 14.43 0.32
N LYS A 7 9.85 14.39 -0.98
CA LYS A 7 9.17 15.51 -1.66
C LYS A 7 7.72 15.69 -1.23
N LEU A 8 7.03 14.60 -0.93
CA LEU A 8 5.70 14.65 -0.34
C LEU A 8 5.72 15.31 1.05
N PHE A 9 6.68 14.93 1.90
CA PHE A 9 6.85 15.51 3.22
C PHE A 9 7.20 17.01 3.16
N GLU A 10 8.06 17.43 2.22
CA GLU A 10 8.32 18.86 1.97
C GLU A 10 7.04 19.63 1.61
N GLU A 11 6.16 19.08 0.77
CA GLU A 11 4.91 19.74 0.39
C GLU A 11 3.93 19.83 1.57
N TYR A 12 3.78 18.79 2.39
CA TYR A 12 2.94 18.85 3.59
C TYR A 12 3.43 19.95 4.55
N LYS A 13 4.74 20.10 4.72
CA LYS A 13 5.31 21.20 5.53
C LYS A 13 4.99 22.57 4.95
N LYS A 14 5.09 22.76 3.63
CA LYS A 14 4.77 24.04 2.98
C LYS A 14 3.30 24.43 3.17
N LYS A 15 2.40 23.45 3.22
CA LYS A 15 0.96 23.67 3.46
C LYS A 15 0.59 23.90 4.93
N LYS A 16 1.55 23.85 5.86
CA LYS A 16 1.32 23.92 7.32
C LYS A 16 0.38 22.81 7.83
N GLU A 17 0.32 21.69 7.14
CA GLU A 17 -0.40 20.49 7.58
C GLU A 17 0.44 19.72 8.62
N PRO A 18 -0.16 18.79 9.39
CA PRO A 18 0.57 17.87 10.27
C PRO A 18 1.43 16.89 9.44
N ALA A 19 2.55 17.38 8.92
CA ALA A 19 3.34 16.71 7.89
C ALA A 19 3.87 15.34 8.31
N GLU A 20 4.22 15.17 9.59
CA GLU A 20 4.70 13.90 10.14
C GLU A 20 3.59 12.84 10.17
N LEU A 21 2.38 13.24 10.56
CA LEU A 21 1.22 12.35 10.56
C LEU A 21 0.83 11.99 9.12
N ASN A 22 0.71 12.99 8.25
CA ASN A 22 0.26 12.79 6.87
C ASN A 22 1.23 11.92 6.07
N ILE A 23 2.55 12.12 6.22
CA ILE A 23 3.53 11.25 5.55
C ILE A 23 3.52 9.83 6.13
N THR A 24 3.36 9.70 7.45
CA THR A 24 3.26 8.39 8.11
C THR A 24 2.06 7.62 7.56
N LEU A 25 0.86 8.23 7.59
CA LEU A 25 -0.35 7.62 7.08
C LEU A 25 -0.23 7.25 5.61
N TYR A 26 0.32 8.14 4.78
CA TYR A 26 0.52 7.87 3.36
C TYR A 26 1.45 6.66 3.12
N ILE A 27 2.62 6.64 3.77
CA ILE A 27 3.59 5.55 3.62
C ILE A 27 2.99 4.24 4.14
N SER A 28 2.32 4.26 5.29
CA SER A 28 1.67 3.08 5.88
C SER A 28 0.56 2.55 4.98
N PHE A 29 -0.29 3.42 4.45
CA PHE A 29 -1.35 3.05 3.52
C PHE A 29 -0.77 2.46 2.23
N PHE A 30 0.27 3.07 1.69
CA PHE A 30 0.96 2.55 0.50
C PHE A 30 1.51 1.12 0.73
N TYR A 31 2.21 0.89 1.83
CA TYR A 31 2.72 -0.45 2.16
C TYR A 31 1.62 -1.44 2.50
N PHE A 32 0.53 -1.00 3.14
CA PHE A 32 -0.64 -1.82 3.39
C PHE A 32 -1.26 -2.31 2.08
N LEU A 33 -1.48 -1.41 1.11
CA LEU A 33 -1.98 -1.78 -0.22
C LEU A 33 -1.03 -2.75 -0.93
N LEU A 34 0.27 -2.52 -0.85
CA LEU A 34 1.27 -3.41 -1.45
C LEU A 34 1.20 -4.81 -0.83
N LEU A 35 1.16 -4.90 0.51
CA LEU A 35 1.00 -6.17 1.22
C LEU A 35 -0.31 -6.86 0.84
N PHE A 36 -1.42 -6.12 0.80
CA PHE A 36 -2.72 -6.65 0.43
C PHE A 36 -2.73 -7.17 -1.03
N SER A 37 -2.06 -6.46 -1.93
CA SER A 37 -1.97 -6.84 -3.34
C SER A 37 -1.21 -8.15 -3.57
N ILE A 38 -0.27 -8.48 -2.67
CA ILE A 38 0.47 -9.74 -2.67
C ILE A 38 -0.30 -10.82 -1.91
N TYR A 39 -0.90 -10.45 -0.78
CA TYR A 39 -1.61 -11.38 0.10
C TYR A 39 -2.77 -12.07 -0.62
N LEU A 40 -3.58 -11.34 -1.38
CA LEU A 40 -4.73 -11.90 -2.10
C LEU A 40 -4.37 -13.06 -3.06
N PRO A 41 -3.45 -12.90 -4.03
CA PRO A 41 -3.11 -13.99 -4.94
C PRO A 41 -2.39 -15.13 -4.21
N VAL A 42 -1.54 -14.83 -3.24
CA VAL A 42 -0.84 -15.86 -2.45
C VAL A 42 -1.82 -16.70 -1.63
N SER A 43 -2.80 -16.07 -0.98
CA SER A 43 -3.78 -16.78 -0.17
C SER A 43 -4.64 -17.72 -1.02
N GLU A 44 -5.00 -17.32 -2.25
CA GLU A 44 -5.73 -18.18 -3.19
C GLU A 44 -4.89 -19.38 -3.64
N VAL A 45 -3.63 -19.16 -4.00
CA VAL A 45 -2.69 -20.23 -4.39
C VAL A 45 -2.51 -21.22 -3.24
N VAL A 46 -2.32 -20.75 -2.01
CA VAL A 46 -2.15 -21.60 -0.82
C VAL A 46 -3.43 -22.36 -0.50
N ASN A 47 -4.60 -21.72 -0.55
CA ASN A 47 -5.87 -22.37 -0.30
C ASN A 47 -6.11 -23.53 -1.30
N LYS A 48 -5.76 -23.33 -2.56
CA LYS A 48 -5.90 -24.37 -3.57
C LYS A 48 -4.88 -25.50 -3.40
N LEU A 49 -3.59 -25.18 -3.28
CA LEU A 49 -2.52 -26.18 -3.27
C LEU A 49 -2.46 -26.97 -1.96
N CYS A 50 -2.70 -26.33 -0.82
CA CYS A 50 -2.51 -26.95 0.49
C CYS A 50 -3.81 -27.42 1.13
N PHE A 51 -4.93 -26.78 0.81
CA PHE A 51 -6.20 -26.98 1.52
C PHE A 51 -7.35 -27.41 0.62
N ASN A 52 -7.12 -27.57 -0.69
CA ASN A 52 -8.13 -27.97 -1.66
C ASN A 52 -9.45 -27.19 -1.53
N ASN A 53 -9.34 -25.88 -1.33
CA ASN A 53 -10.47 -24.93 -1.14
C ASN A 53 -11.32 -25.15 0.13
N SER A 54 -10.86 -25.92 1.12
CA SER A 54 -11.60 -26.17 2.37
C SER A 54 -11.50 -25.04 3.39
N LEU A 55 -10.66 -24.03 3.14
CA LEU A 55 -10.31 -23.04 4.14
C LEU A 55 -11.34 -21.90 4.18
N ALA A 56 -12.29 -22.01 5.13
CA ALA A 56 -13.29 -21.00 5.40
C ALA A 56 -12.81 -20.06 6.52
N TYR A 57 -12.56 -18.80 6.17
CA TYR A 57 -12.23 -17.77 7.15
C TYR A 57 -13.50 -17.09 7.66
N ASP A 58 -13.58 -16.90 8.98
CA ASP A 58 -14.57 -16.01 9.57
C ASP A 58 -14.26 -14.55 9.18
N LYS A 59 -15.26 -13.85 8.63
CA LYS A 59 -15.15 -12.45 8.18
C LYS A 59 -14.74 -11.52 9.31
N SER A 60 -15.18 -11.80 10.54
CA SER A 60 -14.85 -11.00 11.72
C SER A 60 -13.36 -11.10 12.06
N VAL A 61 -12.81 -12.32 12.06
CA VAL A 61 -11.38 -12.58 12.32
C VAL A 61 -10.53 -11.89 11.26
N LEU A 62 -10.88 -12.03 9.99
CA LEU A 62 -10.14 -11.41 8.88
C LEU A 62 -10.13 -9.87 9.00
N THR A 63 -11.27 -9.28 9.37
CA THR A 63 -11.38 -7.83 9.57
C THR A 63 -10.49 -7.35 10.71
N ILE A 64 -10.51 -8.04 11.86
CA ILE A 64 -9.67 -7.73 13.02
C ILE A 64 -8.19 -7.83 12.64
N THR A 65 -7.79 -8.90 11.95
CA THR A 65 -6.41 -9.10 11.49
C THR A 65 -5.94 -7.95 10.59
N ILE A 66 -6.79 -7.49 9.65
CA ILE A 66 -6.48 -6.36 8.77
C ILE A 66 -6.21 -5.09 9.58
N PHE A 67 -7.08 -4.75 10.54
CA PHE A 67 -6.89 -3.56 11.38
C PHE A 67 -5.63 -3.66 12.25
N CYS A 68 -5.32 -4.83 12.80
CA CYS A 68 -4.09 -5.05 13.56
C CYS A 68 -2.84 -4.85 12.69
N ILE A 69 -2.83 -5.39 11.47
CA ILE A 69 -1.71 -5.22 10.52
C ILE A 69 -1.55 -3.74 10.16
N LEU A 70 -2.65 -3.02 9.90
CA LEU A 70 -2.60 -1.59 9.59
C LEU A 70 -2.03 -0.77 10.76
N GLY A 71 -2.50 -1.02 11.98
CA GLY A 71 -1.97 -0.35 13.18
C GLY A 71 -0.48 -0.62 13.40
N LEU A 72 -0.05 -1.87 13.20
CA LEU A 72 1.36 -2.27 13.29
C LEU A 72 2.21 -1.59 12.22
N LEU A 73 1.71 -1.47 10.98
CA LEU A 73 2.38 -0.73 9.91
C LEU A 73 2.53 0.75 10.23
N ILE A 74 1.49 1.40 10.77
CA ILE A 74 1.55 2.80 11.22
C ILE A 74 2.66 2.96 12.26
N TYR A 75 2.68 2.09 13.27
CA TYR A 75 3.70 2.13 14.31
C TYR A 75 5.13 1.94 13.75
N ILE A 76 5.35 0.95 12.88
CA ILE A 76 6.67 0.70 12.27
C ILE A 76 7.12 1.88 11.42
N VAL A 77 6.24 2.41 10.56
CA VAL A 77 6.56 3.55 9.69
C VAL A 77 6.87 4.77 10.53
N TYR A 78 6.06 5.08 11.54
CA TYR A 78 6.31 6.20 12.44
C TYR A 78 7.67 6.07 13.12
N LYS A 79 7.98 4.89 13.68
CA LYS A 79 9.26 4.63 14.35
C LYS A 79 10.44 4.79 13.39
N LYS A 80 10.34 4.23 12.18
CA LYS A 80 11.43 4.23 11.19
C LYS A 80 11.63 5.59 10.52
N TYR A 81 10.56 6.26 10.09
CA TYR A 81 10.64 7.46 9.27
C TYR A 81 10.62 8.76 10.10
N ILE A 82 9.80 8.82 11.15
CA ILE A 82 9.63 10.04 11.96
C ILE A 82 10.55 10.01 13.19
N ARG A 83 10.41 9.02 14.07
CA ARG A 83 11.16 8.96 15.35
C ARG A 83 12.67 8.93 15.14
N ASN A 84 13.14 8.18 14.14
CA ASN A 84 14.56 8.12 13.78
C ASN A 84 15.02 9.28 12.90
N LYS A 85 14.19 10.30 12.67
CA LYS A 85 14.44 11.47 11.80
C LYS A 85 14.82 11.13 10.35
N HIS A 86 14.63 9.88 9.92
CA HIS A 86 15.04 9.44 8.59
C HIS A 86 14.39 10.25 7.47
N ILE A 87 13.11 10.65 7.60
CA ILE A 87 12.45 11.49 6.59
C ILE A 87 13.13 12.87 6.44
N TYR A 88 13.68 13.42 7.53
CA TYR A 88 14.40 14.69 7.53
C TYR A 88 15.75 14.55 6.82
N ASP A 89 16.44 13.44 7.03
CA ASP A 89 17.69 13.13 6.33
C ASP A 89 17.45 12.94 4.83
N LEU A 90 16.35 12.27 4.46
CA LEU A 90 15.96 12.14 3.06
C LEU A 90 15.66 13.49 2.41
N VAL A 91 14.94 14.40 3.11
CA VAL A 91 14.72 15.77 2.64
C VAL A 91 16.06 16.50 2.42
N LYS A 92 16.98 16.41 3.39
CA LYS A 92 18.30 17.04 3.26
C LYS A 92 19.08 16.47 2.07
N LYS A 93 19.08 15.15 1.89
CA LYS A 93 19.73 14.43 0.77
C LYS A 93 19.18 14.84 -0.59
N TYR A 94 17.88 15.13 -0.69
CA TYR A 94 17.20 15.45 -1.95
C TYR A 94 16.84 16.93 -2.11
N LYS A 95 17.37 17.82 -1.27
CA LYS A 95 17.06 19.26 -1.28
C LYS A 95 17.27 19.92 -2.65
N GLY A 96 18.35 19.57 -3.35
CA GLY A 96 18.69 20.14 -4.67
C GLY A 96 17.89 19.59 -5.84
N LYS A 97 17.14 18.49 -5.67
CA LYS A 97 16.35 17.89 -6.74
C LYS A 97 14.95 18.49 -6.76
N ARG A 98 14.49 18.94 -7.92
CA ARG A 98 13.12 19.45 -8.11
C ARG A 98 12.25 18.36 -8.74
N ILE A 99 10.99 18.33 -8.35
CA ILE A 99 9.94 17.54 -8.98
C ILE A 99 8.79 18.48 -9.33
N ASN A 100 8.17 18.28 -10.48
CA ASN A 100 6.97 19.02 -10.85
C ASN A 100 5.83 18.66 -9.88
N LYS A 101 5.15 19.67 -9.33
CA LYS A 101 4.01 19.46 -8.42
C LYS A 101 2.91 18.62 -9.07
N PHE A 102 2.62 18.85 -10.35
CA PHE A 102 1.63 18.05 -11.07
C PHE A 102 1.99 16.56 -11.05
N ILE A 103 3.24 16.24 -11.38
CA ILE A 103 3.75 14.86 -11.35
C ILE A 103 3.67 14.28 -9.94
N LEU A 104 4.06 15.05 -8.91
CA LEU A 104 3.98 14.60 -7.53
C LEU A 104 2.54 14.26 -7.14
N TYR A 105 1.57 15.12 -7.42
CA TYR A 105 0.16 14.86 -7.12
C TYR A 105 -0.43 13.72 -7.93
N SER A 106 -0.10 13.61 -9.22
CA SER A 106 -0.49 12.46 -10.02
C SER A 106 0.03 11.15 -9.43
N LEU A 107 1.28 11.11 -8.96
CA LEU A 107 1.84 9.92 -8.30
C LEU A 107 1.18 9.62 -6.95
N ILE A 108 0.81 10.63 -6.15
CA ILE A 108 0.10 10.44 -4.88
C ILE A 108 -1.23 9.70 -5.10
N VAL A 109 -1.93 9.98 -6.21
CA VAL A 109 -3.25 9.39 -6.49
C VAL A 109 -3.14 8.10 -7.30
N LEU A 110 -2.36 8.11 -8.38
CA LEU A 110 -2.28 6.99 -9.31
C LEU A 110 -1.55 5.80 -8.70
N LEU A 111 -0.50 6.01 -7.92
CA LEU A 111 0.32 4.91 -7.42
C LEU A 111 -0.46 4.01 -6.45
N PRO A 112 -1.17 4.52 -5.43
CA PRO A 112 -2.03 3.68 -4.59
C PRO A 112 -3.15 3.00 -5.39
N LEU A 113 -3.76 3.72 -6.34
CA LEU A 113 -4.86 3.20 -7.16
C LEU A 113 -4.41 2.02 -8.03
N ILE A 114 -3.27 2.14 -8.70
CA ILE A 114 -2.69 1.06 -9.52
C ILE A 114 -2.40 -0.15 -8.64
N ILE A 115 -1.77 0.04 -7.48
CA ILE A 115 -1.44 -1.08 -6.57
C ILE A 115 -2.71 -1.77 -6.05
N PHE A 116 -3.72 -0.97 -5.69
CA PHE A 116 -5.00 -1.49 -5.23
C PHE A 116 -5.68 -2.36 -6.30
N LEU A 117 -5.57 -2.00 -7.58
CA LEU A 117 -6.17 -2.77 -8.68
C LEU A 117 -5.36 -4.02 -9.05
N ILE A 118 -4.03 -4.00 -8.93
CA ILE A 118 -3.17 -5.13 -9.32
C ILE A 118 -3.54 -6.40 -8.54
N GLY A 119 -3.67 -6.33 -7.22
CA GLY A 119 -3.94 -7.52 -6.39
C GLY A 119 -5.21 -8.28 -6.78
N PRO A 120 -6.38 -7.61 -6.77
CA PRO A 120 -7.65 -8.20 -7.22
C PRO A 120 -7.59 -8.68 -8.67
N THR A 121 -6.97 -7.93 -9.58
CA THR A 121 -6.85 -8.32 -11.00
C THR A 121 -6.08 -9.64 -11.13
N VAL A 122 -4.91 -9.75 -10.49
CA VAL A 122 -4.11 -10.98 -10.50
C VAL A 122 -4.88 -12.13 -9.87
N THR A 123 -5.59 -11.87 -8.77
CA THR A 123 -6.40 -12.90 -8.08
C THR A 123 -7.52 -13.43 -8.96
N VAL A 124 -8.22 -12.56 -9.70
CA VAL A 124 -9.26 -12.98 -10.65
C VAL A 124 -8.66 -13.75 -11.83
N LEU A 125 -7.49 -13.36 -12.34
CA LEU A 125 -6.80 -14.13 -13.38
C LEU A 125 -6.40 -15.54 -12.90
N LEU A 126 -6.09 -15.69 -11.62
CA LEU A 126 -5.74 -16.98 -11.03
C LEU A 126 -6.99 -17.84 -10.80
N LYS A 127 -7.98 -17.35 -10.05
CA LYS A 127 -9.16 -18.13 -9.63
C LYS A 127 -10.24 -18.26 -10.72
N GLY A 128 -10.28 -17.31 -11.64
CA GLY A 128 -11.45 -17.05 -12.46
C GLY A 128 -12.50 -16.24 -11.69
N GLY A 129 -13.41 -15.62 -12.43
CA GLY A 129 -14.47 -14.79 -11.87
C GLY A 129 -14.77 -13.57 -12.73
N LYS A 130 -15.50 -12.61 -12.14
CA LYS A 130 -15.86 -11.35 -12.80
C LYS A 130 -15.00 -10.21 -12.29
N PHE A 131 -14.35 -9.49 -13.19
CA PHE A 131 -13.67 -8.23 -12.88
C PHE A 131 -14.16 -7.14 -13.82
N LEU A 132 -14.66 -6.05 -13.25
CA LEU A 132 -15.21 -4.91 -14.01
C LEU A 132 -16.26 -5.32 -15.08
N GLY A 133 -17.04 -6.37 -14.82
CA GLY A 133 -18.07 -6.88 -15.73
C GLY A 133 -17.58 -7.90 -16.76
N CYS A 134 -16.28 -8.11 -16.90
CA CYS A 134 -15.71 -9.14 -17.76
C CYS A 134 -15.56 -10.47 -17.00
N GLU A 135 -15.98 -11.58 -17.61
CA GLU A 135 -15.73 -12.93 -17.10
C GLU A 135 -14.36 -13.43 -17.52
N PHE A 136 -13.64 -14.04 -16.59
CA PHE A 136 -12.34 -14.65 -16.82
C PHE A 136 -12.37 -16.11 -16.38
N ASN A 137 -11.91 -17.00 -17.26
CA ASN A 137 -11.59 -18.37 -16.90
C ASN A 137 -10.25 -18.36 -16.15
N GLY A 138 -10.24 -18.87 -14.91
CA GLY A 138 -9.06 -18.91 -14.07
C GLY A 138 -7.97 -19.82 -14.64
N LEU A 139 -6.72 -19.48 -14.37
CA LEU A 139 -5.57 -20.33 -14.66
C LEU A 139 -5.43 -21.51 -13.69
N LEU A 140 -5.95 -21.34 -12.48
CA LEU A 140 -6.03 -22.37 -11.45
C LEU A 140 -7.45 -22.97 -11.48
#